data_AF-I1NDF3-F1
#
_entry.id   AF-I1NDF3-F1
#
_cell.length_a   1.000
_cell.length_b   1.000
_cell.length_c   1.000
_cell.angle_alpha   90.00
_cell.angle_beta   90.00
_cell.angle_gamma   90.00
#
_symmetry.space_group_name_H-M   'P 1'
#
loop_
_entity.id
_entity.type
_entity.pdbx_description
1 polymer ?
#
loop_
_entity_poly.entity_id
_entity_poly.type
_entity_poly.pdbx_seq_one_letter_code
_entity_poly.pdbx_strand_id
1 'polypeptide(L)'
;MGQDQNQRSLIYAFVSRGTVILAEYTEFSGNFNTIAFQCLQKLPASNNKFTYNCDGHTFNYLVDNGFTYCVVADESIGRQVPVAFLERVKDDFVAKYGGGKAATVAANSLNKEFGSKLKEHMQYCVEHPEEISKLAKVKAQVSEVKDVMMENIEKRLHRCTANCSLYTCLIKVRLQASLYVVPKAKKQKDVT
;
A
#
# COMPACT_ATOMS: atom_id res chain seq x y z
N MET A 1 24.19 -23.99 -9.91
CA MET A 1 22.94 -24.30 -9.18
C MET A 1 23.11 -23.83 -7.76
N GLY A 2 22.25 -22.93 -7.27
CA GLY A 2 22.32 -22.41 -5.91
C GLY A 2 21.51 -21.13 -5.69
N GLN A 3 20.18 -21.26 -5.78
CA GLN A 3 19.13 -20.46 -5.12
C GLN A 3 19.21 -18.91 -5.19
N ASP A 4 18.45 -18.32 -6.12
CA ASP A 4 17.98 -16.92 -6.02
C ASP A 4 16.44 -16.89 -6.19
N GLN A 5 15.78 -17.77 -5.43
CA GLN A 5 14.36 -17.58 -5.11
C GLN A 5 14.32 -16.71 -3.87
N ASN A 6 14.55 -15.41 -4.06
CA ASN A 6 14.24 -14.40 -3.08
C ASN A 6 12.82 -14.70 -2.55
N GLN A 7 12.73 -15.09 -1.28
CA GLN A 7 11.51 -15.30 -0.52
C GLN A 7 10.80 -13.95 -0.40
N ARG A 8 10.23 -13.46 -1.50
CA ARG A 8 9.67 -12.11 -1.58
C ARG A 8 8.34 -12.08 -0.87
N SER A 9 8.46 -11.86 0.43
CA SER A 9 7.42 -12.07 1.39
C SER A 9 6.36 -10.95 1.35
N LEU A 10 6.80 -9.72 1.10
CA LEU A 10 5.94 -8.55 0.97
C LEU A 10 5.95 -8.09 -0.49
N ILE A 11 4.77 -7.89 -1.07
CA ILE A 11 4.57 -7.74 -2.52
C ILE A 11 4.28 -6.29 -2.89
N TYR A 12 3.33 -5.68 -2.20
CA TYR A 12 2.86 -4.34 -2.48
C TYR A 12 2.52 -3.62 -1.18
N ALA A 13 2.86 -2.35 -1.06
CA ALA A 13 2.50 -1.54 0.09
C ALA A 13 2.08 -0.14 -0.34
N PHE A 14 1.14 0.47 0.39
CA PHE A 14 0.77 1.86 0.17
C PHE A 14 0.27 2.56 1.43
N VAL A 15 0.26 3.89 1.37
CA VAL A 15 -0.42 4.78 2.31
C VAL A 15 -1.39 5.65 1.54
N SER A 16 -2.61 5.77 2.05
CA SER A 16 -3.69 6.53 1.43
C SER A 16 -4.45 7.39 2.42
N ARG A 17 -5.07 8.45 1.91
CA ARG A 17 -6.06 9.26 2.63
C ARG A 17 -7.42 9.00 2.01
N GLY A 18 -8.30 8.30 2.73
CA GLY A 18 -9.53 7.75 2.16
C GLY A 18 -9.19 6.83 0.99
N THR A 19 -9.56 7.23 -0.23
CA THR A 19 -9.31 6.49 -1.47
C THR A 19 -8.15 7.04 -2.30
N VAL A 20 -7.48 8.09 -1.83
CA VAL A 20 -6.37 8.75 -2.52
C VAL A 20 -5.04 8.18 -2.04
N ILE A 21 -4.36 7.41 -2.89
CA ILE A 21 -3.01 6.90 -2.60
C ILE A 21 -2.03 8.08 -2.60
N LEU A 22 -1.31 8.25 -1.49
CA LEU A 22 -0.32 9.30 -1.30
C LEU A 22 1.09 8.80 -1.64
N ALA A 23 1.39 7.57 -1.22
CA ALA A 23 2.62 6.86 -1.48
C ALA A 23 2.35 5.37 -1.70
N GLU A 24 3.02 4.76 -2.67
CA GLU A 24 2.98 3.32 -2.89
C GLU A 24 4.34 2.78 -3.34
N TYR A 25 4.55 1.48 -3.11
CA TYR A 25 5.75 0.77 -3.53
C TYR A 25 5.43 -0.68 -3.90
N THR A 26 5.98 -1.14 -5.02
CA THR A 26 5.98 -2.54 -5.46
C THR A 26 7.27 -2.83 -6.23
N GLU A 27 7.82 -4.02 -6.04
CA GLU A 27 8.84 -4.60 -6.94
C GLU A 27 8.23 -5.60 -7.94
N PHE A 28 6.93 -5.82 -7.82
CA PHE A 28 6.20 -6.82 -8.58
C PHE A 28 5.30 -6.17 -9.62
N SER A 29 5.32 -6.75 -10.81
CA SER A 29 4.34 -6.51 -11.86
C SER A 29 3.17 -7.48 -11.68
N GLY A 30 1.95 -6.97 -11.57
CA GLY A 30 0.76 -7.79 -11.38
C GLY A 30 -0.49 -6.96 -11.14
N ASN A 31 -1.60 -7.63 -10.82
CA ASN A 31 -2.89 -7.03 -10.51
C ASN A 31 -3.11 -6.73 -9.02
N PHE A 32 -2.11 -6.97 -8.17
CA PHE A 32 -2.19 -6.74 -6.72
C PHE A 32 -2.56 -5.30 -6.37
N ASN A 33 -2.04 -4.32 -7.11
CA ASN A 33 -2.40 -2.90 -6.95
C ASN A 33 -3.90 -2.66 -7.17
N THR A 34 -4.48 -3.28 -8.20
CA THR A 34 -5.88 -3.13 -8.57
C THR A 34 -6.78 -3.79 -7.54
N ILE A 35 -6.44 -5.01 -7.11
CA ILE A 35 -7.20 -5.74 -6.07
C ILE A 35 -7.12 -4.99 -4.73
N ALA A 36 -5.93 -4.51 -4.36
CA ALA A 36 -5.74 -3.78 -3.12
C ALA A 36 -6.51 -2.46 -3.11
N PHE A 37 -6.56 -1.76 -4.24
CA PHE A 37 -7.38 -0.56 -4.40
C PHE A 37 -8.88 -0.86 -4.34
N GLN A 38 -9.35 -1.97 -4.92
CA GLN A 38 -10.75 -2.38 -4.84
C GLN A 38 -11.17 -2.72 -3.40
N CYS A 39 -10.29 -3.35 -2.63
CA CYS A 39 -10.54 -3.61 -1.21
C CYS A 39 -10.56 -2.32 -0.40
N LEU A 40 -9.68 -1.35 -0.70
CA LEU A 40 -9.66 -0.02 -0.08
C LEU A 40 -11.01 0.70 -0.21
N GLN A 41 -11.68 0.61 -1.36
CA GLN A 41 -13.01 1.24 -1.57
C GLN A 41 -14.11 0.68 -0.64
N LYS A 42 -13.92 -0.52 -0.10
CA LYS A 42 -14.91 -1.22 0.72
C LYS A 42 -14.60 -1.13 2.22
N LEU A 43 -13.45 -0.57 2.59
CA LEU A 43 -13.09 -0.41 3.99
C LEU A 43 -14.02 0.60 4.67
N PRO A 44 -14.55 0.28 5.86
CA PRO A 44 -15.22 1.28 6.68
C PRO A 44 -14.19 2.32 7.16
N ALA A 45 -14.63 3.55 7.38
CA ALA A 45 -13.76 4.63 7.87
C ALA A 45 -13.40 4.50 9.38
N SER A 46 -13.86 3.45 10.04
CA SER A 46 -13.57 3.18 11.46
C SER A 46 -12.12 2.76 11.66
N ASN A 47 -11.46 3.28 12.71
CA ASN A 47 -10.08 2.95 13.06
C ASN A 47 -9.93 1.48 13.47
N ASN A 48 -9.68 0.61 12.48
CA ASN A 48 -9.61 -0.83 12.69
C ASN A 48 -8.59 -1.50 11.74
N LYS A 49 -8.30 -2.77 12.00
CA LYS A 49 -7.43 -3.62 11.18
C LYS A 49 -8.30 -4.58 10.37
N PHE A 50 -7.98 -4.71 9.08
CA PHE A 50 -8.70 -5.61 8.17
C PHE A 50 -7.70 -6.51 7.45
N THR A 51 -8.01 -7.80 7.35
CA THR A 51 -7.21 -8.73 6.57
C THR A 51 -8.11 -9.45 5.59
N TYR A 52 -7.83 -9.29 4.30
CA TYR A 52 -8.48 -10.05 3.25
C TYR A 52 -7.53 -11.08 2.66
N ASN A 53 -8.03 -12.24 2.27
CA ASN A 53 -7.23 -13.26 1.58
C ASN A 53 -7.77 -13.50 0.16
N CYS A 54 -6.84 -13.74 -0.78
CA CYS A 54 -7.13 -14.06 -2.18
C CYS A 54 -5.95 -14.84 -2.76
N ASP A 55 -6.21 -16.02 -3.34
CA ASP A 55 -5.21 -16.77 -4.12
C ASP A 55 -3.85 -16.96 -3.42
N GLY A 56 -3.85 -17.34 -2.13
CA GLY A 56 -2.61 -17.53 -1.35
C GLY A 56 -1.90 -16.24 -0.92
N HIS A 57 -2.56 -15.09 -1.07
CA HIS A 57 -2.05 -13.78 -0.66
C HIS A 57 -2.97 -13.14 0.37
N THR A 58 -2.38 -12.36 1.27
CA THR A 58 -3.09 -11.58 2.28
C THR A 58 -2.95 -10.09 2.03
N PHE A 59 -4.07 -9.38 2.04
CA PHE A 59 -4.18 -7.93 1.91
C PHE A 59 -4.51 -7.37 3.29
N ASN A 60 -3.54 -6.74 3.92
CA ASN A 60 -3.63 -6.30 5.30
C ASN A 60 -3.75 -4.77 5.34
N TYR A 61 -4.75 -4.28 6.05
CA TYR A 61 -5.06 -2.86 6.17
C TYR A 61 -5.08 -2.43 7.63
N LEU A 62 -4.57 -1.24 7.89
CA LEU A 62 -4.69 -0.51 9.13
C LEU A 62 -5.30 0.86 8.82
N VAL A 63 -6.50 1.11 9.33
CA VAL A 63 -7.16 2.41 9.23
C VAL A 63 -6.93 3.15 10.55
N ASP A 64 -6.39 4.35 10.47
CA ASP A 64 -6.15 5.20 11.64
C ASP A 64 -6.23 6.69 11.26
N ASN A 65 -7.07 7.45 11.96
CA ASN A 65 -7.18 8.90 11.85
C ASN A 65 -7.37 9.42 10.40
N GLY A 66 -8.18 8.70 9.60
CA GLY A 66 -8.47 9.07 8.21
C GLY A 66 -7.39 8.65 7.19
N PHE A 67 -6.34 7.99 7.65
CA PHE A 67 -5.33 7.36 6.81
C PHE A 67 -5.49 5.84 6.80
N THR A 68 -5.17 5.23 5.67
CA THR A 68 -5.15 3.79 5.51
C THR A 68 -3.78 3.34 5.04
N TYR A 69 -3.19 2.43 5.80
CA TYR A 69 -1.93 1.76 5.51
C TYR A 69 -2.22 0.36 5.01
N CYS A 70 -1.58 -0.07 3.93
CA CYS A 70 -1.80 -1.39 3.34
C CYS A 70 -0.49 -2.10 3.07
N VAL A 71 -0.50 -3.42 3.24
CA VAL A 71 0.54 -4.33 2.75
C VAL A 71 -0.07 -5.63 2.24
N VAL A 72 0.38 -6.04 1.06
CA VAL A 72 0.07 -7.33 0.43
C VAL A 72 1.26 -8.25 0.69
N ALA A 73 0.99 -9.42 1.24
CA ALA A 73 2.00 -10.40 1.60
C ALA A 73 1.58 -11.79 1.15
N ASP A 74 2.55 -12.67 0.94
CA ASP A 74 2.28 -14.10 0.80
C ASP A 74 1.63 -14.64 2.09
N GLU A 75 0.68 -15.56 1.98
CA GLU A 75 0.00 -16.12 3.16
C GLU A 75 0.97 -16.91 4.06
N SER A 76 2.03 -17.49 3.50
CA SER A 76 2.99 -18.34 4.23
C SER A 76 3.78 -17.61 5.33
N ILE A 77 3.89 -16.29 5.26
CA ILE A 77 4.62 -15.47 6.25
C ILE A 77 3.80 -15.28 7.53
N GLY A 78 2.50 -15.55 7.46
CA GLY A 78 1.56 -15.34 8.55
C GLY A 78 1.27 -13.86 8.84
N ARG A 79 0.47 -13.63 9.88
CA ARG A 79 -0.15 -12.32 10.14
C ARG A 79 0.73 -11.36 10.95
N GLN A 80 1.74 -11.88 11.64
CA GLN A 80 2.57 -11.08 12.56
C GLN A 80 3.44 -10.07 11.81
N VAL A 81 4.07 -10.48 10.72
CA VAL A 81 4.98 -9.63 9.94
C VAL A 81 4.22 -8.50 9.23
N PRO A 82 3.11 -8.74 8.49
CA PRO A 82 2.31 -7.67 7.90
C PRO A 82 1.79 -6.66 8.93
N VAL A 83 1.32 -7.13 10.09
CA VAL A 83 0.82 -6.24 11.15
C VAL A 83 1.95 -5.37 11.73
N ALA A 84 3.12 -5.96 12.00
CA ALA A 84 4.27 -5.20 12.51
C ALA A 84 4.77 -4.17 11.48
N PHE A 85 4.79 -4.53 10.20
CA PHE A 85 5.09 -3.61 9.11
C PHE A 85 4.12 -2.42 9.09
N LEU A 86 2.82 -2.67 9.13
CA LEU A 86 1.80 -1.62 9.09
C LEU A 86 1.92 -0.64 10.27
N GLU A 87 2.20 -1.15 11.48
CA GLU A 87 2.41 -0.30 12.65
C GLU A 87 3.67 0.58 12.49
N ARG A 88 4.78 0.02 12.01
CA ARG A 88 6.01 0.79 11.73
C ARG A 88 5.78 1.90 10.71
N VAL A 89 5.11 1.58 9.60
CA VAL A 89 4.79 2.55 8.55
C VAL A 89 3.87 3.65 9.07
N LYS A 90 2.87 3.30 9.89
CA LYS A 90 1.99 4.28 10.54
C LYS A 90 2.81 5.20 11.45
N ASP A 91 3.60 4.65 12.36
CA ASP A 91 4.37 5.42 13.35
C ASP A 91 5.27 6.45 12.63
N ASP A 92 5.98 6.03 11.57
CA ASP A 92 6.82 6.92 10.76
C ASP A 92 6.01 7.97 9.99
N PHE A 93 4.89 7.57 9.38
CA PHE A 93 4.04 8.48 8.63
C PHE A 93 3.43 9.56 9.54
N VAL A 94 2.93 9.17 10.70
CA VAL A 94 2.33 10.08 11.69
C VAL A 94 3.40 11.00 12.29
N ALA A 95 4.60 10.49 12.58
CA ALA A 95 5.70 11.32 13.09
C ALA A 95 6.07 12.44 12.11
N LYS A 96 6.01 12.17 10.80
CA LYS A 96 6.42 13.13 9.76
C LYS A 96 5.28 14.02 9.26
N TYR A 97 4.11 13.44 9.03
CA TYR A 97 2.97 14.09 8.35
C TYR A 97 1.71 14.21 9.23
N GLY A 98 1.81 13.89 10.52
CA GLY A 98 0.76 14.13 11.50
C GLY A 98 0.41 15.61 11.68
N GLY A 99 -0.63 15.89 12.46
CA GLY A 99 -1.07 17.28 12.74
C GLY A 99 -1.64 18.01 11.53
N GLY A 100 -2.23 17.29 10.57
CA GLY A 100 -2.90 17.88 9.40
C GLY A 100 -2.01 18.13 8.18
N LYS A 101 -0.69 17.89 8.27
CA LYS A 101 0.24 18.09 7.14
C LYS A 101 -0.06 17.18 5.94
N ALA A 102 -0.59 15.99 6.18
CA ALA A 102 -1.03 15.08 5.11
C ALA A 102 -2.45 15.37 4.55
N ALA A 103 -3.20 16.33 5.11
CA ALA A 103 -4.58 16.60 4.71
C ALA A 103 -4.71 17.19 3.29
N THR A 104 -3.68 17.86 2.79
CA THR A 104 -3.67 18.53 1.47
C THR A 104 -2.72 17.88 0.46
N VAL A 105 -2.04 16.80 0.85
CA VAL A 105 -1.09 16.08 -0.01
C VAL A 105 -1.83 15.53 -1.24
N ALA A 106 -1.20 15.69 -2.40
CA ALA A 106 -1.73 15.25 -3.69
C ALA A 106 -1.50 13.74 -3.88
N ALA A 107 -2.26 13.14 -4.80
CA ALA A 107 -2.08 11.73 -5.14
C ALA A 107 -0.64 11.47 -5.62
N ASN A 108 -0.03 10.39 -5.12
CA ASN A 108 1.31 9.92 -5.50
C ASN A 108 2.46 10.91 -5.28
N SER A 109 2.22 12.06 -4.65
CA SER A 109 3.26 13.09 -4.49
C SER A 109 4.34 12.69 -3.49
N LEU A 110 4.06 11.70 -2.62
CA LEU A 110 5.02 11.19 -1.64
C LEU A 110 5.77 9.94 -2.11
N ASN A 111 5.55 9.46 -3.34
CA ASN A 111 6.23 8.24 -3.84
C ASN A 111 7.76 8.32 -3.75
N LYS A 112 8.36 9.48 -4.05
CA LYS A 112 9.83 9.63 -3.99
C LYS A 112 10.38 9.54 -2.58
N GLU A 113 9.68 10.13 -1.63
CA GLU A 113 10.15 10.29 -0.25
C GLU A 113 9.73 9.09 0.60
N PHE A 114 8.42 8.82 0.63
CA PHE A 114 7.83 7.78 1.47
C PHE A 114 7.77 6.42 0.77
N GLY A 115 7.77 6.36 -0.57
CA GLY A 115 7.90 5.09 -1.29
C GLY A 115 9.25 4.41 -1.06
N SER A 116 10.34 5.18 -0.95
CA SER A 116 11.65 4.63 -0.54
C SER A 116 11.62 4.09 0.88
N LYS A 117 10.89 4.76 1.79
CA LYS A 117 10.70 4.27 3.16
C LYS A 117 9.88 2.99 3.22
N LEU A 118 8.84 2.86 2.40
CA LEU A 118 8.09 1.61 2.26
C LEU A 118 9.00 0.47 1.81
N LYS A 119 9.88 0.72 0.83
CA LYS A 119 10.89 -0.25 0.40
C LYS A 119 11.80 -0.68 1.55
N GLU A 120 12.40 0.29 2.25
CA GLU A 120 13.31 0.02 3.38
C GLU A 120 12.62 -0.83 4.46
N HIS A 121 11.38 -0.50 4.83
CA HIS A 121 10.60 -1.27 5.79
C HIS A 121 10.27 -2.68 5.28
N MET A 122 9.98 -2.83 3.99
CA MET A 122 9.70 -4.14 3.40
C MET A 122 10.95 -5.03 3.44
N GLN A 123 12.12 -4.48 3.08
CA GLN A 123 13.40 -5.19 3.14
C GLN A 123 13.77 -5.58 4.57
N TYR A 124 13.66 -4.65 5.52
CA TYR A 124 13.95 -4.94 6.93
C TYR A 124 13.07 -6.06 7.49
N CYS A 125 11.79 -6.14 7.08
CA CYS A 125 10.91 -7.22 7.51
C CYS A 125 11.29 -8.60 6.96
N VAL A 126 11.94 -8.64 5.79
CA VAL A 126 12.45 -9.87 5.17
C VAL A 126 13.80 -10.28 5.75
N GLU A 127 14.68 -9.31 6.04
CA GLU A 127 16.02 -9.57 6.58
C GLU A 127 16.01 -9.97 8.06
N HIS A 128 15.04 -9.49 8.85
CA HIS A 128 15.00 -9.70 10.30
C HIS A 128 13.67 -10.34 10.79
N PRO A 129 13.28 -11.53 10.30
CA PRO A 129 11.99 -12.14 10.65
C PRO A 129 11.89 -12.49 12.15
N GLU A 130 13.00 -12.84 12.82
CA GLU A 130 12.99 -13.16 14.25
C GLU A 130 12.72 -11.94 15.15
N GLU A 131 13.30 -10.78 14.80
CA GLU A 131 13.07 -9.53 15.51
C GLU A 131 11.64 -9.04 15.30
N ILE A 132 11.13 -9.16 14.07
CA ILE A 132 9.75 -8.84 13.77
C ILE A 132 8.80 -9.77 14.53
N SER A 133 9.07 -11.08 14.61
CA SER A 133 8.22 -11.99 15.37
C SER A 133 8.21 -11.64 16.87
N LYS A 134 9.37 -11.29 17.45
CA LYS A 134 9.44 -10.83 18.85
C LYS A 134 8.67 -9.53 19.06
N LEU A 135 8.88 -8.53 18.20
CA LEU A 135 8.18 -7.24 18.27
C LEU A 135 6.67 -7.41 18.05
N ALA A 136 6.27 -8.26 17.12
CA ALA A 136 4.87 -8.56 16.82
C ALA A 136 4.21 -9.26 18.01
N LYS A 137 4.88 -10.21 18.68
CA LYS A 137 4.36 -10.85 19.90
C LYS A 137 4.16 -9.84 21.03
N VAL A 138 5.12 -8.95 21.25
CA VAL A 138 5.01 -7.89 22.28
C VAL A 138 3.92 -6.88 21.92
N LYS A 139 3.89 -6.38 20.68
CA LYS A 139 2.86 -5.42 20.23
C LYS A 139 1.47 -6.06 20.12
N ALA A 140 1.35 -7.36 19.87
CA ALA A 140 0.07 -8.08 19.88
C ALA A 140 -0.52 -8.20 21.29
N GLN A 141 0.30 -8.25 22.34
CA GLN A 141 -0.17 -8.17 23.72
C GLN A 141 -0.63 -6.75 24.11
N VAL A 142 -0.13 -5.72 23.42
CA VAL A 142 -0.47 -4.31 23.68
C VAL A 142 -1.61 -3.80 22.79
N SER A 143 -1.84 -4.40 21.62
CA SER A 143 -3.05 -4.13 20.83
C SER A 143 -4.20 -4.98 21.35
N GLU A 144 -4.82 -4.53 22.44
CA GLU A 144 -6.14 -5.00 22.88
C GLU A 144 -7.06 -5.11 21.67
N VAL A 145 -7.38 -6.36 21.33
CA VAL A 145 -8.52 -6.84 20.53
C VAL A 145 -9.29 -5.75 19.76
N LYS A 146 -8.63 -5.12 18.78
CA LYS A 146 -9.35 -4.48 17.68
C LYS A 146 -9.70 -5.60 16.72
N ASP A 147 -10.99 -5.91 16.60
CA ASP A 147 -11.52 -6.98 15.76
C ASP A 147 -10.85 -6.95 14.38
N VAL A 148 -9.92 -7.89 14.14
CA VAL A 148 -9.37 -8.13 12.81
C VAL A 148 -10.48 -8.77 12.01
N MET A 149 -11.22 -7.94 11.25
CA MET A 149 -12.26 -8.45 10.37
C MET A 149 -11.57 -9.17 9.20
N MET A 150 -11.76 -10.48 9.16
CA MET A 150 -11.23 -11.35 8.13
C MET A 150 -12.34 -11.73 7.14
N GLU A 151 -12.10 -11.50 5.85
CA GLU A 151 -13.03 -11.87 4.80
C GLU A 151 -12.32 -12.36 3.52
N ASN A 152 -12.92 -13.32 2.81
CA ASN A 152 -12.42 -13.77 1.50
C ASN A 152 -12.82 -12.82 0.37
N ILE A 153 -11.84 -12.43 -0.45
CA ILE A 153 -12.05 -11.53 -1.61
C ILE A 153 -12.88 -12.21 -2.70
N GLU A 154 -12.72 -13.52 -2.90
CA GLU A 154 -13.37 -14.31 -3.95
C GLU A 154 -14.91 -14.22 -3.92
N LYS A 155 -15.49 -14.20 -2.71
CA LYS A 155 -16.95 -14.05 -2.53
C LYS A 155 -17.45 -12.62 -2.73
N ARG A 156 -16.56 -11.63 -2.69
CA ARG A 156 -16.89 -10.19 -2.74
C ARG A 156 -16.55 -9.51 -4.06
N LEU A 157 -15.76 -10.14 -4.94
CA LEU A 157 -15.36 -9.56 -6.23
C LEU A 157 -16.40 -9.77 -7.35
N HIS A 158 -17.27 -10.78 -7.24
CA HIS A 158 -18.32 -11.09 -8.23
C HIS A 158 -19.37 -9.98 -8.45
N ARG A 159 -19.43 -8.94 -7.61
CA ARG A 159 -20.40 -7.82 -7.75
C ARG A 159 -19.84 -6.54 -8.37
N CYS A 160 -18.52 -6.40 -8.52
CA CYS A 160 -17.91 -5.19 -9.12
C CYS A 160 -17.73 -5.29 -10.63
N THR A 161 -17.64 -6.50 -11.20
CA THR A 161 -17.49 -6.69 -12.65
C THR A 161 -18.73 -6.33 -13.45
N ALA A 162 -19.92 -6.28 -12.83
CA ALA A 162 -21.16 -5.91 -13.52
C ALA A 162 -21.39 -4.39 -13.68
N ASN A 163 -20.62 -3.52 -13.01
CA ASN A 163 -20.85 -2.07 -13.02
C ASN A 163 -19.63 -1.21 -13.41
N CYS A 164 -18.55 -1.81 -13.92
CA CYS A 164 -17.28 -1.10 -14.15
C CYS A 164 -16.95 -0.82 -15.62
N SER A 165 -17.91 -0.30 -16.39
CA SER A 165 -17.61 0.47 -17.61
C SER A 165 -17.31 1.96 -17.32
N LEU A 166 -17.41 2.41 -16.06
CA LEU A 166 -17.20 3.81 -15.67
C LEU A 166 -15.84 4.09 -14.98
N TYR A 167 -15.24 3.13 -14.26
CA TYR A 167 -14.00 3.38 -13.51
C TYR A 167 -12.71 3.25 -14.34
N THR A 168 -12.73 2.50 -15.44
CA THR A 168 -11.62 2.47 -16.41
C THR A 168 -11.42 3.84 -17.08
N CYS A 169 -12.45 4.70 -17.10
CA CYS A 169 -12.35 6.05 -17.65
C CYS A 169 -11.66 7.02 -16.67
N LEU A 170 -11.95 6.98 -15.36
CA LEU A 170 -11.34 7.91 -14.38
C LEU A 170 -9.83 7.67 -14.16
N ILE A 171 -9.37 6.42 -14.22
CA ILE A 171 -7.94 6.10 -14.09
C ILE A 171 -7.19 6.45 -15.40
N LYS A 172 -7.81 6.27 -16.58
CA LYS A 172 -7.22 6.72 -17.86
C LYS A 172 -7.20 8.24 -18.02
N VAL A 173 -8.23 8.95 -17.57
CA VAL A 173 -8.32 10.42 -17.74
C VAL A 173 -7.32 11.15 -16.85
N ARG A 174 -7.00 10.66 -15.64
CA ARG A 174 -5.99 11.31 -14.79
C ARG A 174 -4.53 11.03 -15.18
N LEU A 175 -4.23 9.89 -15.82
CA LEU A 175 -2.86 9.59 -16.26
C LEU A 175 -2.51 10.20 -17.62
N GLN A 176 -3.50 10.42 -18.51
CA GLN A 176 -3.25 11.09 -19.80
C GLN A 176 -3.03 12.61 -19.67
N ALA A 177 -3.47 13.24 -18.58
CA ALA A 177 -3.33 14.69 -18.39
C ALA A 177 -1.91 15.16 -18.04
N SER A 178 -1.03 14.29 -17.51
CA SER A 178 0.34 14.68 -17.12
C SER A 178 1.43 14.36 -18.16
N LEU A 179 1.09 13.67 -19.26
CA LEU A 179 2.06 13.32 -20.31
C LEU A 179 2.01 14.24 -21.56
N TYR A 180 1.14 15.26 -21.57
CA TYR A 180 0.92 16.13 -22.73
C TYR A 180 1.12 17.63 -22.46
N VAL A 181 2.02 18.03 -21.56
CA VAL A 181 2.45 19.44 -21.48
C VAL A 181 3.95 19.55 -21.17
N VAL A 182 4.79 19.35 -22.19
CA VAL A 182 6.07 20.07 -22.33
C VAL A 182 6.34 20.32 -23.82
N PRO A 183 6.13 21.53 -24.36
CA PRO A 183 6.67 21.88 -25.66
C PRO A 183 8.19 22.06 -25.55
N LYS A 184 8.97 21.25 -26.28
CA LYS A 184 10.42 21.48 -26.46
C LYS A 184 10.63 22.74 -27.30
N ALA A 185 10.94 23.86 -26.66
CA ALA A 185 11.60 24.98 -27.32
C ALA A 185 13.12 24.74 -27.30
N LYS A 186 13.69 24.25 -28.42
CA LYS A 186 15.13 24.33 -28.66
C LYS A 186 15.43 25.70 -29.30
N LYS A 187 16.10 26.58 -28.56
CA LYS A 187 16.80 27.74 -29.13
C LYS A 187 18.08 27.23 -29.80
N GLN A 188 18.15 27.35 -31.11
CA GLN A 188 19.40 27.33 -31.88
C GLN A 188 19.71 28.80 -32.23
N LYS A 189 20.87 29.31 -31.81
CA LYS A 189 21.54 30.51 -32.34
C LYS A 189 23.03 30.15 -32.32
N ASP A 190 23.53 29.65 -33.44
CA ASP A 190 24.36 30.40 -34.41
C ASP A 190 25.71 30.81 -33.83
N VAL A 191 26.72 30.04 -34.24
CA VAL A 191 28.14 30.38 -34.17
C VAL A 191 28.51 30.92 -35.55
N THR A 192 29.04 32.14 -35.58
CA THR A 192 29.94 32.62 -36.63
C THR A 192 31.20 33.06 -35.94
#